data_AF-A0A8S3WZX2-F1
#
_entry.id   AF-A0A8S3WZX2-F1
#
_cell.length_a   1.000
_cell.length_b   1.000
_cell.length_c   1.000
_cell.angle_alpha   90.00
_cell.angle_beta   90.00
_cell.angle_gamma   90.00
#
_symmetry.space_group_name_H-M   'P 1'
#
loop_
_entity.id
_entity.type
_entity.pdbx_description
1 polymer ?
#
loop_
_entity_poly.entity_id
_entity_poly.type
_entity_poly.pdbx_seq_one_letter_code
_entity_poly.pdbx_strand_id
1 'polypeptide(L)'
;MDNARDALIESWLAEVDVGNHVYEAESSSDEEVDNLEEEDHHQSESEQEQDIQGDGSDESSEEDNPPQKCRRRTDFYKGVDDTLWSKTVPLNRGRIRSHNIVFVPPGPKGTARQKTTLEDCMSLCFDDRIIHLITKYTNNKIDYIKEKYRR
;
A
#
# COMPACT_ATOMS: atom_id res chain seq x y z
N MET A 1 -27.53 2.04 -12.01
CA MET A 1 -26.47 3.07 -11.85
C MET A 1 -25.26 2.71 -12.73
N ASP A 2 -25.49 2.00 -13.83
CA ASP A 2 -24.44 1.22 -14.50
C ASP A 2 -23.88 1.94 -15.73
N ASN A 3 -24.64 2.88 -16.28
CA ASN A 3 -24.31 3.66 -17.47
C ASN A 3 -23.03 4.49 -17.33
N ALA A 4 -22.71 4.98 -16.12
CA ALA A 4 -21.52 5.77 -15.86
C ALA A 4 -20.22 4.94 -15.82
N ARG A 5 -20.33 3.66 -15.39
CA ARG A 5 -19.19 2.73 -15.38
C ARG A 5 -18.91 2.20 -16.77
N ASP A 6 -19.95 1.93 -17.54
CA ASP A 6 -19.83 1.49 -18.93
C ASP A 6 -19.18 2.59 -19.79
N ALA A 7 -19.60 3.85 -19.63
CA ALA A 7 -18.99 4.99 -20.33
C ALA A 7 -17.49 5.20 -20.00
N LEU A 8 -17.07 4.92 -18.75
CA LEU A 8 -15.67 5.00 -18.36
C LEU A 8 -14.82 3.94 -19.07
N ILE A 9 -15.34 2.70 -19.14
CA ILE A 9 -14.66 1.60 -19.84
C ILE A 9 -14.56 1.91 -21.34
N GLU A 10 -15.62 2.48 -21.94
CA GLU A 10 -15.59 2.90 -23.35
C GLU A 10 -14.53 3.98 -23.59
N SER A 11 -14.35 4.93 -22.67
CA SER A 11 -13.29 5.94 -22.78
C SER A 11 -11.88 5.34 -22.73
N TRP A 12 -11.63 4.37 -21.84
CA TRP A 12 -10.35 3.68 -21.77
C TRP A 12 -10.04 2.86 -23.02
N LEU A 13 -11.06 2.25 -23.63
CA LEU A 13 -10.88 1.48 -24.87
C LEU A 13 -10.69 2.38 -26.09
N ALA A 14 -11.23 3.60 -26.08
CA ALA A 14 -11.06 4.55 -27.18
C ALA A 14 -9.64 5.14 -27.26
N GLU A 15 -8.90 5.20 -26.14
CA GLU A 15 -7.54 5.72 -26.09
C GLU A 15 -6.47 4.77 -26.68
N VAL A 16 -6.84 3.53 -27.03
CA VAL A 16 -5.91 2.49 -27.54
C VAL A 16 -5.94 2.35 -29.07
N ASP A 17 -6.76 3.11 -29.82
CA ASP A 17 -6.82 3.03 -31.29
C ASP A 17 -5.69 3.81 -32.00
N VAL A 18 -4.49 3.86 -31.42
CA VAL A 18 -3.28 4.32 -32.10
C VAL A 18 -2.51 3.11 -32.59
N GLY A 19 -2.95 2.59 -33.75
CA GLY A 19 -2.10 1.79 -34.63
C GLY A 19 -1.93 0.34 -34.19
N ASN A 20 -2.51 -0.54 -35.00
CA ASN A 20 -2.15 -1.95 -35.14
C ASN A 20 -0.64 -2.11 -35.41
N HIS A 21 0.19 -2.04 -34.37
CA HIS A 21 1.58 -2.46 -34.41
C HIS A 21 1.59 -3.96 -34.18
N VAL A 22 1.69 -4.70 -35.27
CA VAL A 22 2.06 -6.12 -35.23
C VAL A 22 3.39 -6.18 -34.51
N TYR A 23 3.42 -6.72 -33.29
CA TYR A 23 4.65 -7.09 -32.61
C TYR A 23 5.15 -8.34 -33.32
N GLU A 24 6.12 -8.13 -34.21
CA GLU A 24 6.98 -9.18 -34.73
C GLU A 24 7.67 -9.83 -33.53
N ALA A 25 7.44 -11.14 -33.34
CA ALA A 25 8.00 -11.89 -32.24
C ALA A 25 9.50 -12.08 -32.49
N GLU A 26 10.32 -11.14 -32.04
CA GLU A 26 11.74 -11.38 -31.87
C GLU A 26 11.92 -12.33 -30.68
N SER A 27 12.32 -13.56 -31.01
CA SER A 27 12.74 -14.58 -30.04
C SER A 27 14.05 -14.14 -29.38
N SER A 28 13.96 -13.29 -28.37
CA SER A 28 15.08 -13.01 -27.47
C SER A 28 15.19 -14.16 -26.46
N SER A 29 16.11 -15.08 -26.73
CA SER A 29 16.52 -16.12 -25.78
C SER A 29 17.37 -15.46 -24.69
N ASP A 30 16.71 -14.97 -23.63
CA ASP A 30 17.35 -14.47 -22.43
C ASP A 30 17.39 -15.61 -21.41
N GLU A 31 18.56 -16.23 -21.25
CA GLU A 31 18.79 -17.24 -20.21
C GLU A 31 18.99 -16.52 -18.87
N GLU A 32 17.87 -16.27 -18.17
CA GLU A 32 17.86 -15.76 -16.81
C GLU A 32 18.38 -16.87 -15.86
N VAL A 33 19.61 -16.68 -15.37
CA VAL A 33 20.25 -17.60 -14.43
C VAL A 33 19.61 -17.45 -13.05
N ASP A 34 18.82 -18.45 -12.65
CA ASP A 34 18.14 -18.55 -11.36
C ASP A 34 19.16 -18.76 -10.21
N ASN A 35 19.59 -17.67 -9.58
CA ASN A 35 20.43 -17.72 -8.38
C ASN A 35 19.54 -17.66 -7.12
N LEU A 36 18.96 -18.82 -6.76
CA LEU A 36 18.36 -19.07 -5.45
C LEU A 36 19.47 -19.27 -4.41
N GLU A 37 19.89 -18.18 -3.76
CA GLU A 37 20.60 -18.27 -2.48
C GLU A 37 19.56 -18.35 -1.35
N GLU A 38 19.29 -19.57 -0.86
CA GLU A 38 18.53 -19.79 0.37
C GLU A 38 19.42 -19.44 1.58
N GLU A 39 19.26 -18.24 2.15
CA GLU A 39 19.86 -17.89 3.44
C GLU A 39 18.83 -18.14 4.57
N ASP A 40 18.83 -19.37 5.10
CA ASP A 40 18.12 -19.74 6.32
C ASP A 40 18.87 -19.21 7.56
N HIS A 41 18.56 -17.98 7.97
CA HIS A 41 18.99 -17.42 9.25
C HIS A 41 17.80 -17.22 10.18
N HIS A 42 17.23 -18.34 10.65
CA HIS A 42 16.49 -18.36 11.91
C HIS A 42 17.44 -18.19 13.10
N GLN A 43 17.79 -16.94 13.44
CA GLN A 43 18.28 -16.62 14.78
C GLN A 43 17.19 -15.87 15.55
N SER A 44 16.40 -16.66 16.28
CA SER A 44 15.50 -16.19 17.34
C SER A 44 16.35 -15.64 18.49
N GLU A 45 16.59 -14.33 18.51
CA GLU A 45 17.16 -13.67 19.68
C GLU A 45 16.09 -13.58 20.78
N SER A 46 16.25 -14.46 21.77
CA SER A 46 15.51 -14.44 23.04
C SER A 46 15.82 -13.13 23.77
N GLU A 47 14.82 -12.28 23.98
CA GLU A 47 14.94 -11.11 24.87
C GLU A 47 15.20 -11.62 26.29
N GLN A 48 16.46 -11.55 26.74
CA GLN A 48 16.87 -11.83 28.10
C GLN A 48 16.46 -10.63 28.97
N GLU A 49 15.51 -10.84 29.90
CA GLU A 49 15.18 -9.90 30.95
C GLU A 49 16.42 -9.62 31.81
N GLN A 50 16.99 -8.42 31.68
CA GLN A 50 18.08 -7.97 32.53
C GLN A 50 17.52 -7.04 33.60
N ASP A 51 17.29 -7.60 34.79
CA ASP A 51 17.01 -6.87 36.03
C ASP A 51 18.16 -5.88 36.32
N ILE A 52 17.90 -4.59 36.18
CA ILE A 52 18.76 -3.54 36.76
C ILE A 52 18.15 -3.11 38.08
N GLN A 53 18.62 -3.77 39.13
CA GLN A 53 18.49 -3.37 40.51
C GLN A 53 19.29 -2.07 40.73
N GLY A 54 18.58 -0.96 40.95
CA GLY A 54 19.14 0.34 41.30
C GLY A 54 18.53 0.85 42.61
N ASP A 55 19.18 0.48 43.71
CA ASP A 55 19.00 1.00 45.07
C ASP A 55 19.36 2.50 45.15
N GLY A 56 18.64 3.28 45.96
CA GLY A 56 19.18 4.52 46.52
C GLY A 56 18.25 5.72 46.67
N SER A 57 17.70 5.87 47.88
CA SER A 57 17.40 7.12 48.61
C SER A 57 16.22 8.00 48.17
N ASP A 58 15.15 7.80 48.93
CA ASP A 58 14.16 8.80 49.35
C ASP A 58 14.83 9.79 50.33
N GLU A 59 14.94 11.08 49.96
CA GLU A 59 14.90 12.15 50.96
C GLU A 59 14.22 13.41 50.42
N SER A 60 13.08 13.68 51.03
CA SER A 60 12.29 14.90 50.97
C SER A 60 13.08 16.12 51.44
N SER A 61 13.17 17.16 50.61
CA SER A 61 13.25 18.53 51.11
C SER A 61 12.63 19.53 50.12
N GLU A 62 11.58 20.18 50.58
CA GLU A 62 10.93 21.31 49.93
C GLU A 62 11.83 22.54 50.05
N GLU A 63 12.10 23.23 48.94
CA GLU A 63 12.39 24.66 49.00
C GLU A 63 11.87 25.40 47.77
N ASP A 64 10.83 26.16 48.04
CA ASP A 64 10.13 27.12 47.18
C ASP A 64 11.09 28.19 46.63
N ASN A 65 11.39 28.11 45.34
CA ASN A 65 11.96 29.24 44.60
C ASN A 65 11.05 29.58 43.41
N PRO A 66 10.48 30.79 43.34
CA PRO A 66 9.61 31.18 42.25
C PRO A 66 10.41 31.24 40.94
N PRO A 67 9.87 30.75 39.81
CA PRO A 67 10.61 30.70 38.56
C PRO A 67 10.84 32.13 38.07
N GLN A 68 12.09 32.58 38.20
CA GLN A 68 12.59 33.78 37.57
C GLN A 68 12.21 33.70 36.08
N LYS A 69 11.30 34.58 35.64
CA LYS A 69 10.88 34.71 34.24
C LYS A 69 12.09 35.16 33.42
N CYS A 70 12.98 34.23 33.11
CA CYS A 70 13.94 34.34 32.03
C CYS A 70 13.11 34.58 30.77
N ARG A 71 13.17 35.80 30.25
CA ARG A 71 12.63 36.20 28.94
C ARG A 71 13.15 35.19 27.93
N ARG A 72 12.33 34.21 27.56
CA ARG A 72 12.76 33.11 26.70
C ARG A 72 13.07 33.65 25.32
N ARG A 73 14.35 33.55 24.94
CA ARG A 73 14.79 33.67 23.56
C ARG A 73 14.03 32.60 22.77
N THR A 74 13.08 33.03 21.95
CA THR A 74 12.33 32.25 20.94
C THR A 74 12.64 30.75 20.92
N ASP A 75 11.78 29.97 21.58
CA ASP A 75 11.81 28.50 21.66
C ASP A 75 11.47 27.84 20.29
N PHE A 76 11.61 28.56 19.18
CA PHE A 76 11.22 28.13 17.84
C PHE A 76 12.28 28.50 16.78
N TYR A 77 12.44 27.67 15.75
CA TYR A 77 13.05 28.06 14.48
C TYR A 77 11.97 28.60 13.54
N LYS A 78 12.32 29.56 12.67
CA LYS A 78 11.38 30.16 11.72
C LYS A 78 11.76 29.76 10.29
N GLY A 79 10.82 29.14 9.57
CA GLY A 79 10.91 28.81 8.15
C GLY A 79 10.69 30.03 7.26
N VAL A 80 11.03 29.89 5.98
CA VAL A 80 10.87 30.94 4.95
C VAL A 80 9.40 31.27 4.69
N ASP A 81 8.54 30.29 4.89
CA ASP A 81 7.08 30.34 4.81
C ASP A 81 6.40 30.79 6.13
N ASP A 82 7.17 31.39 7.05
CA ASP A 82 6.76 31.73 8.41
C ASP A 82 6.38 30.54 9.30
N THR A 83 6.62 29.29 8.88
CA THR A 83 6.40 28.09 9.71
C THR A 83 7.31 28.11 10.94
N LEU A 84 6.75 27.87 12.13
CA LEU A 84 7.49 27.84 13.40
C LEU A 84 7.73 26.40 13.87
N TRP A 85 9.00 26.04 14.05
CA TRP A 85 9.43 24.73 14.52
C TRP A 85 9.86 24.80 15.98
N SER A 86 9.17 24.13 16.90
CA SER A 86 9.56 24.11 18.30
C SER A 86 10.96 23.53 18.48
N LYS A 87 11.81 24.22 19.23
CA LYS A 87 13.11 23.73 19.73
C LYS A 87 12.95 22.79 20.92
N THR A 88 11.78 22.82 21.55
CA THR A 88 11.48 22.02 22.73
C THR A 88 10.71 20.76 22.31
N VAL A 89 11.14 19.62 22.86
CA VAL A 89 10.39 18.37 22.75
C VAL A 89 8.99 18.59 23.34
N PRO A 90 7.91 18.23 22.62
CA PRO A 90 6.56 18.34 23.14
C PRO A 90 6.42 17.62 24.48
N LEU A 91 5.78 18.24 25.47
CA LEU A 91 5.49 17.56 26.73
C LEU A 91 4.58 16.36 26.44
N ASN A 92 5.06 15.16 26.70
CA ASN A 92 4.29 13.95 26.55
C ASN A 92 3.26 13.86 27.69
N ARG A 93 2.03 14.35 27.45
CA ARG A 93 0.95 14.38 28.46
C ARG A 93 0.22 13.04 28.62
N GLY A 94 0.72 11.95 28.05
CA GLY A 94 0.12 10.63 28.18
C GLY A 94 0.99 9.49 27.68
N ARG A 95 0.51 8.25 27.80
CA ARG A 95 1.18 7.09 27.24
C ARG A 95 1.06 7.12 25.71
N ILE A 96 2.19 7.10 24.99
CA ILE A 96 2.19 6.81 23.55
C ILE A 96 1.55 5.43 23.39
N ARG A 97 0.46 5.33 22.61
CA ARG A 97 -0.21 4.03 22.42
C ARG A 97 0.79 3.06 21.81
N SER A 98 0.96 1.90 22.45
CA SER A 98 1.94 0.89 22.09
C SER A 98 1.61 0.10 20.80
N HIS A 99 0.58 0.49 20.06
CA HIS A 99 0.12 -0.24 18.88
C HIS A 99 -0.59 0.68 17.87
N ASN A 100 -0.61 0.24 16.62
CA ASN A 100 -1.19 0.94 15.48
C ASN A 100 -2.65 1.34 15.71
N ILE A 101 -2.96 2.62 15.45
CA ILE A 101 -4.32 3.19 15.56
C ILE A 101 -5.19 2.79 14.35
N VAL A 102 -4.57 2.37 13.24
CA VAL A 102 -5.26 1.87 12.04
C VAL A 102 -5.29 0.33 12.06
N PHE A 103 -6.38 -0.24 12.55
CA PHE A 103 -6.65 -1.67 12.51
C PHE A 103 -7.36 -2.04 11.20
N VAL A 104 -6.62 -2.08 10.09
CA VAL A 104 -7.11 -2.72 8.86
C VAL A 104 -6.30 -4.01 8.70
N PRO A 105 -6.82 -5.17 9.13
CA PRO A 105 -6.09 -6.41 8.98
C PRO A 105 -5.83 -6.68 7.49
N PRO A 106 -4.61 -7.14 7.13
CA PRO A 106 -4.32 -7.56 5.77
C PRO A 106 -5.19 -8.77 5.41
N GLY A 107 -5.52 -8.90 4.13
CA GLY A 107 -6.25 -10.04 3.60
C GLY A 107 -7.58 -9.71 2.90
N PRO A 108 -8.26 -10.75 2.39
CA PRO A 108 -9.49 -10.60 1.63
C PRO A 108 -10.62 -10.04 2.50
N LYS A 109 -11.34 -9.06 1.96
CA LYS A 109 -12.41 -8.34 2.66
C LYS A 109 -13.78 -8.74 2.12
N GLY A 110 -14.80 -8.65 2.97
CA GLY A 110 -16.19 -8.83 2.58
C GLY A 110 -16.47 -10.20 1.96
N THR A 111 -17.16 -10.21 0.81
CA THR A 111 -17.56 -11.42 0.09
C THR A 111 -16.39 -12.24 -0.43
N ALA A 112 -15.25 -11.60 -0.73
CA ALA A 112 -14.03 -12.30 -1.16
C ALA A 112 -13.49 -13.25 -0.09
N ARG A 113 -13.79 -13.01 1.20
CA ARG A 113 -13.38 -13.90 2.30
C ARG A 113 -14.09 -15.27 2.28
N GLN A 114 -15.27 -15.33 1.66
CA GLN A 114 -16.09 -16.56 1.59
C GLN A 114 -15.76 -17.41 0.36
N LYS A 115 -14.96 -16.88 -0.57
CA LYS A 115 -14.61 -17.50 -1.84
C LYS A 115 -13.34 -18.32 -1.63
N THR A 116 -13.47 -19.64 -1.59
CA THR A 116 -12.37 -20.57 -1.30
C THR A 116 -11.94 -21.40 -2.49
N THR A 117 -12.80 -21.52 -3.50
CA THR A 117 -12.50 -22.25 -4.73
C THR A 117 -11.82 -21.34 -5.74
N LEU A 118 -10.98 -21.91 -6.62
CA LEU A 118 -10.26 -21.14 -7.64
C LEU A 118 -11.22 -20.43 -8.60
N GLU A 119 -12.29 -21.11 -9.01
CA GLU A 119 -13.34 -20.57 -9.89
C GLU A 119 -14.02 -19.37 -9.25
N ASP A 120 -14.39 -19.50 -7.99
CA ASP A 120 -14.97 -18.42 -7.20
C ASP A 120 -14.05 -17.21 -7.08
N CYS A 121 -12.74 -17.44 -6.85
CA CYS A 121 -11.75 -16.38 -6.82
C CYS A 121 -11.57 -15.70 -8.18
N MET A 122 -11.56 -16.48 -9.27
CA MET A 122 -11.47 -15.95 -10.64
C MET A 122 -12.68 -15.10 -11.00
N SER A 123 -13.88 -15.49 -10.55
CA SER A 123 -15.10 -14.70 -10.77
C SER A 123 -15.07 -13.33 -10.11
N LEU A 124 -14.31 -13.14 -9.02
CA LEU A 124 -14.13 -11.82 -8.38
C LEU A 124 -13.29 -10.85 -9.25
N CYS A 125 -12.43 -11.39 -10.11
CA CYS A 125 -11.59 -10.62 -11.02
C CYS A 125 -12.27 -10.41 -12.38
N PHE A 126 -13.00 -11.42 -12.85
CA PHE A 126 -13.63 -11.46 -14.16
C PHE A 126 -15.12 -11.78 -14.04
N ASP A 127 -15.93 -10.73 -13.90
CA ASP A 127 -17.38 -10.87 -13.92
C ASP A 127 -17.90 -11.29 -15.31
N ASP A 128 -19.10 -11.89 -15.36
CA ASP A 128 -19.78 -12.27 -16.60
C ASP A 128 -19.92 -11.11 -17.60
N ARG A 129 -19.99 -9.87 -17.11
CA ARG A 129 -20.01 -8.67 -17.95
C ARG A 129 -18.73 -8.53 -18.77
N ILE A 130 -17.57 -8.77 -18.17
CA ILE A 130 -16.27 -8.70 -18.85
C ILE A 130 -16.19 -9.79 -19.91
N ILE A 131 -16.58 -11.01 -19.53
CA ILE A 131 -16.62 -12.16 -20.45
C ILE A 131 -17.53 -11.83 -21.64
N HIS A 132 -18.73 -11.33 -21.38
CA HIS A 132 -19.68 -10.93 -22.43
C HIS A 132 -19.11 -9.84 -23.34
N LEU A 133 -18.41 -8.85 -22.79
CA LEU A 133 -17.79 -7.78 -23.56
C LEU A 133 -16.72 -8.33 -24.52
N ILE A 134 -15.83 -9.19 -24.01
CA ILE A 134 -14.81 -9.87 -24.80
C ILE A 134 -15.46 -10.69 -25.91
N THR A 135 -16.43 -11.52 -25.58
CA THR A 135 -17.12 -12.37 -26.57
C THR A 135 -17.80 -11.53 -27.64
N LYS A 136 -18.53 -10.47 -27.26
CA LYS A 136 -19.25 -9.58 -28.21
C LYS A 136 -18.30 -8.96 -29.22
N TYR A 137 -17.23 -8.31 -28.76
CA TYR A 137 -16.31 -7.62 -29.67
C TYR A 137 -15.43 -8.58 -30.46
N THR A 138 -15.08 -9.73 -29.89
CA THR A 138 -14.35 -10.79 -30.60
C THR A 138 -15.19 -11.34 -31.75
N ASN A 139 -16.46 -11.65 -31.50
CA ASN A 139 -17.39 -12.12 -32.54
C ASN A 139 -17.61 -11.07 -33.63
N ASN A 140 -17.76 -9.79 -33.25
CA ASN A 140 -17.84 -8.70 -34.23
C ASN A 140 -16.59 -8.64 -35.11
N LYS A 141 -15.39 -8.83 -34.54
CA LYS A 141 -14.13 -8.85 -35.30
C LYS A 141 -14.03 -10.07 -36.21
N ILE A 142 -14.45 -11.24 -35.73
CA ILE A 142 -14.52 -12.47 -36.55
C ILE A 142 -15.44 -12.22 -37.75
N ASP A 143 -16.62 -11.64 -37.55
CA ASP A 143 -17.57 -11.34 -38.62
C ASP A 143 -17.03 -10.35 -39.65
N TYR A 144 -16.23 -9.38 -39.21
CA TYR A 144 -15.56 -8.44 -40.11
C TYR A 144 -14.47 -9.13 -40.96
N ILE A 145 -13.73 -10.07 -40.37
CA ILE A 145 -12.58 -10.69 -41.04
C ILE A 145 -12.97 -11.92 -41.88
N LYS A 146 -14.00 -12.68 -41.47
CA LYS A 146 -14.35 -13.98 -42.06
C LYS A 146 -14.49 -13.97 -43.58
N GLU A 147 -15.01 -12.87 -44.14
CA GLU A 147 -15.21 -12.73 -45.59
C GLU A 147 -13.88 -12.78 -46.36
N LYS A 148 -12.78 -12.30 -45.78
CA LYS A 148 -11.45 -12.36 -46.40
C LYS A 148 -10.88 -13.77 -46.49
N TYR A 149 -11.41 -14.71 -45.71
CA TYR A 149 -10.90 -16.08 -45.60
C TYR A 149 -11.92 -17.12 -46.09
N ARG A 150 -13.02 -16.68 -46.70
CA ARG A 150 -14.01 -17.56 -47.32
C ARG A 150 -13.41 -18.16 -48.60
N ARG A 151 -12.89 -19.39 -48.49
CA ARG A 151 -12.45 -20.22 -49.62
C ARG A 151 -13.62 -20.93 -50.28
#